data_AF-A0A086XQM0-F1
#
_entry.id   AF-A0A086XQM0-F1
#
_cell.length_a   1.000
_cell.length_b   1.000
_cell.length_c   1.000
_cell.angle_alpha   90.00
_cell.angle_beta   90.00
_cell.angle_gamma   90.00
#
_symmetry.space_group_name_H-M   'P 1'
#
loop_
_entity.id
_entity.type
_entity.pdbx_description
1 polymer ?
#
loop_
_entity_poly.entity_id
_entity_poly.type
_entity_poly.pdbx_seq_one_letter_code
_entity_poly.pdbx_strand_id
1 'polypeptide(L)' 'MAYKVMMKGMSSWTAISADAYEQDGSGTRFRDGAGALVASFADGQLTAVVPDTVDTSASEAGATDATDTAA' A
#
# COMPACT_ATOMS: atom_id res chain seq x y z
N MET A 1 -2.95 -1.69 7.08
CA MET A 1 -2.10 -2.02 5.91
C MET A 1 -1.72 -0.72 5.20
N ALA A 2 -1.00 -0.75 4.08
CA ALA A 2 -0.84 0.43 3.23
C ALA A 2 -1.41 0.11 1.85
N TYR A 3 -1.90 1.12 1.14
CA TYR A 3 -2.43 1.03 -0.21
C TYR A 3 -1.75 2.05 -1.11
N LYS A 4 -1.60 1.72 -2.39
CA LYS A 4 -1.21 2.66 -3.43
C LYS A 4 -2.41 2.92 -4.32
N VAL A 5 -2.69 4.20 -4.58
CA VAL A 5 -3.77 4.62 -5.47
C VAL A 5 -3.20 5.37 -6.67
N MET A 6 -3.83 5.19 -7.83
CA MET A 6 -3.57 6.00 -9.01
C MET A 6 -4.78 6.89 -9.27
N MET A 7 -4.55 8.20 -9.25
CA MET A 7 -5.58 9.18 -9.51
C MET A 7 -5.72 9.42 -11.01
N LYS A 8 -6.95 9.68 -11.46
CA LYS A 8 -7.25 10.02 -12.84
C LYS A 8 -6.51 11.30 -13.24
N GLY A 9 -5.78 11.23 -14.35
CA GLY A 9 -4.97 12.35 -14.83
C GLY A 9 -3.64 12.53 -14.11
N MET A 10 -3.30 11.66 -13.14
CA MET A 10 -1.96 11.59 -12.56
C MET A 10 -1.17 10.43 -13.14
N SER A 11 0.13 10.62 -13.29
CA SER A 11 1.07 9.58 -13.77
C SER A 11 1.84 8.91 -12.64
N SER A 12 1.49 9.20 -11.38
CA SER A 12 2.21 8.74 -10.19
C SER A 12 1.26 8.08 -9.19
N TRP A 13 1.79 7.09 -8.47
CA TRP A 13 1.10 6.45 -7.36
C TRP A 13 1.18 7.29 -6.08
N THR A 14 0.09 7.29 -5.31
CA THR A 14 0.04 7.92 -3.98
C THR A 14 -0.19 6.85 -2.93
N ALA A 15 0.62 6.86 -1.86
CA ALA A 15 0.48 5.94 -0.75
C ALA A 15 -0.58 6.43 0.24
N ILE A 16 -1.40 5.50 0.74
CA ILE A 16 -2.44 5.72 1.75
C ILE A 16 -2.31 4.65 2.84
N SER A 17 -2.06 5.09 4.06
CA SER A 17 -2.06 4.21 5.23
C SER A 17 -3.50 3.94 5.67
N ALA A 18 -3.99 2.73 5.44
CA ALA A 18 -5.35 2.33 5.80
C ALA A 18 -5.41 0.82 6.07
N ASP A 19 -6.32 0.39 6.93
CA ASP A 19 -6.52 -1.04 7.20
C ASP A 19 -7.38 -1.72 6.14
N ALA A 20 -8.42 -1.03 5.69
CA ALA A 20 -9.32 -1.51 4.66
C ALA A 20 -9.73 -0.38 3.71
N TYR A 21 -10.21 -0.74 2.52
CA TYR A 21 -10.94 0.18 1.66
C TYR A 21 -12.26 -0.44 1.18
N GLU A 22 -13.23 0.43 0.96
CA GLU A 22 -14.54 0.10 0.42
C GLU A 22 -14.70 0.87 -0.90
N GLN A 23 -15.11 0.20 -1.96
CA GLN A 23 -15.46 0.84 -3.23
C GLN A 23 -16.93 0.58 -3.54
N ASP A 24 -17.69 1.65 -3.75
CA ASP A 24 -19.09 1.61 -4.16
C ASP A 24 -19.34 2.55 -5.34
N GLY A 25 -20.59 2.60 -5.83
CA GLY A 25 -20.98 3.48 -6.94
C GLY A 25 -20.91 4.99 -6.62
N SER A 26 -20.53 5.38 -5.41
CA SER A 26 -20.25 6.77 -5.03
C SER A 26 -18.76 7.08 -4.95
N GLY A 27 -17.89 6.06 -4.94
CA GLY A 27 -16.43 6.21 -4.95
C GLY A 27 -15.70 5.22 -4.05
N THR A 28 -14.52 5.61 -3.56
CA THR A 28 -13.64 4.77 -2.73
C THR A 28 -13.37 5.44 -1.39
N ARG A 29 -13.50 4.68 -0.29
CA ARG A 29 -13.27 5.14 1.08
C ARG A 29 -12.24 4.24 1.74
N PHE A 30 -11.25 4.84 2.39
CA PHE A 30 -10.20 4.15 3.12
C PHE A 30 -10.43 4.34 4.61
N ARG A 31 -10.34 3.25 5.40
CA ARG A 31 -10.53 3.27 6.84
C ARG A 31 -9.30 2.75 7.57
N ASP A 32 -9.00 3.30 8.74
CA ASP A 32 -7.99 2.75 9.64
C ASP A 32 -8.51 1.52 10.40
N GLY A 33 -7.64 0.93 11.24
CA GLY A 33 -7.99 -0.27 12.03
C GLY A 33 -9.02 -0.03 13.13
N ALA A 34 -9.35 1.24 13.43
CA ALA A 34 -10.46 1.60 14.33
C ALA A 34 -11.76 1.86 13.56
N GLY A 35 -11.74 1.78 12.22
CA GLY A 35 -12.87 2.05 11.35
C GLY A 35 -13.07 3.53 11.01
N ALA A 36 -12.15 4.41 11.40
CA ALA A 36 -12.23 5.84 11.09
C ALA A 36 -11.85 6.10 9.63
N LEU A 37 -12.54 7.04 8.99
CA LEU A 37 -12.27 7.43 7.61
C LEU A 37 -10.95 8.21 7.54
N VAL A 38 -9.98 7.69 6.78
CA VAL A 38 -8.67 8.35 6.56
C VAL A 38 -8.59 9.06 5.22
N ALA A 39 -9.24 8.53 4.18
CA ALA A 39 -9.30 9.16 2.87
C ALA A 39 -10.58 8.75 2.13
N SER A 40 -11.07 9.65 1.27
CA SER A 40 -12.21 9.38 0.39
C SER A 40 -12.01 10.01 -0.97
N PHE A 41 -12.37 9.28 -2.02
CA PHE A 41 -12.30 9.70 -3.41
C PHE A 41 -13.67 9.47 -4.04
N ALA A 42 -14.18 10.44 -4.78
CA ALA A 42 -15.42 10.30 -5.53
C ALA A 42 -15.27 9.30 -6.68
N ASP A 43 -16.40 8.84 -7.21
CA ASP A 43 -16.43 7.99 -8.40
C ASP A 43 -15.61 8.59 -9.55
N GLY A 44 -14.84 7.73 -10.22
CA GLY A 44 -13.98 8.10 -11.33
C GLY A 44 -12.75 8.95 -10.99
N GLN A 45 -12.52 9.33 -9.71
CA GLN A 45 -11.27 10.00 -9.31
C GLN A 45 -10.07 9.05 -9.25
N LEU A 46 -10.31 7.77 -8.94
CA LEU A 46 -9.27 6.73 -8.94
C LEU A 46 -9.40 5.87 -10.20
N THR A 47 -8.26 5.50 -10.78
CA THR A 47 -8.18 4.54 -11.87
C THR A 47 -7.70 3.17 -11.39
N ALA A 48 -6.97 3.11 -10.27
CA ALA A 48 -6.53 1.87 -9.66
C ALA A 48 -6.30 2.03 -8.15
N VAL A 49 -6.54 0.96 -7.42
CA VAL A 49 -6.18 0.78 -6.00
C VAL A 49 -5.48 -0.55 -5.89
N VAL A 50 -4.27 -0.57 -5.33
CA VAL A 50 -3.51 -1.79 -5.09
C VAL A 50 -3.03 -1.84 -3.64
N PRO A 51 -2.98 -3.01 -2.99
CA PRO A 51 -2.30 -3.13 -1.73
C PRO A 51 -0.84 -2.72 -1.91
N ASP A 52 -0.34 -1.93 -0.96
CA ASP A 52 1.05 -1.55 -0.93
C ASP A 52 1.84 -2.73 -0.37
N THR A 53 2.20 -3.66 -1.25
CA THR A 53 3.01 -4.84 -0.93
C THR A 53 4.47 -4.44 -0.73
N VAL A 54 4.74 -3.30 -0.07
CA VAL A 54 6.13 -2.98 0.31
C VAL A 54 6.56 -4.09 1.25
N ASP A 55 7.29 -5.02 0.67
CA ASP A 55 8.24 -5.80 1.39
C ASP A 55 9.39 -4.85 1.75
N THR A 56 9.18 -4.04 2.80
CA THR A 56 10.23 -3.25 3.43
C THR A 56 11.00 -4.06 4.47
N SER A 57 10.85 -5.40 4.45
CA SER A 57 11.52 -6.33 5.37
C SER A 57 12.55 -7.24 4.68
N ALA A 58 12.61 -7.29 3.35
CA ALA A 58 13.64 -8.00 2.59
C ALA A 58 14.76 -7.10 2.05
N SER A 59 14.78 -5.82 2.43
CA SER A 59 16.00 -5.01 2.36
C SER A 59 16.74 -5.16 3.70
N GLU A 60 17.61 -6.17 3.76
CA GLU A 60 18.69 -6.37 4.76
C GLU A 60 18.36 -7.09 6.08
N ALA A 61 17.83 -8.32 6.01
CA ALA A 61 18.11 -9.33 7.05
C ALA A 61 19.33 -10.18 6.63
N GLY A 62 20.53 -9.69 6.96
CA GLY A 62 21.74 -10.48 7.24
C GLY A 62 22.13 -11.59 6.27
N ALA A 63 22.80 -11.25 5.16
CA ALA A 63 23.77 -12.15 4.54
C ALA A 63 25.13 -11.99 5.24
N THR A 64 25.22 -12.39 6.51
CA THR A 64 26.50 -12.54 7.21
C THR A 64 26.54 -13.91 7.88
N ASP A 65 27.00 -14.91 7.16
CA ASP A 65 27.88 -15.92 7.75
C ASP A 65 28.92 -16.33 6.72
N ALA A 66 30.11 -15.77 6.88
CA ALA A 66 31.32 -16.34 6.35
C ALA A 66 31.91 -17.24 7.45
N THR A 67 31.81 -18.55 7.26
CA THR A 67 32.73 -19.53 7.83
C THR A 67 33.11 -20.47 6.69
N ASP A 68 34.23 -20.24 6.01
CA ASP A 68 35.52 -20.84 6.37
C ASP A 68 35.38 -22.08 7.26
N THR A 69 35.34 -23.26 6.64
CA THR A 69 35.89 -24.48 7.23
C THR A 69 36.35 -25.37 6.09
N ALA A 70 37.67 -25.44 5.97
CA ALA A 70 38.41 -26.34 5.10
C ALA A 70 38.15 -27.83 5.45
N ALA A 71 38.17 -28.68 4.41
CA ALA A 71 38.78 -30.02 4.43
C ALA A 71 38.91 -30.54 2.99
#